data_AF-A0A9D7A012-F1
#
_entry.id   AF-A0A9D7A012-F1
#
_cell.length_a   1.000
_cell.length_b   1.000
_cell.length_c   1.000
_cell.angle_alpha   90.00
_cell.angle_beta   90.00
_cell.angle_gamma   90.00
#
_symmetry.space_group_name_H-M   'P 1'
#
loop_
_entity.id
_entity.type
_entity.pdbx_description
1 polymer ?
#
loop_
_entity_poly.entity_id
_entity_poly.type
_entity_poly.pdbx_seq_one_letter_code
_entity_poly.pdbx_strand_id
1 'polypeptide(L)'
;MQGRDPLAGNAIEQRAKRREQEPLELALKCTKCSRERRHKIGVLYIDLGTVDRQARGEKTKYSELIIPKRIVCPKCGAVDQYELGLFANFTVTGDLVRRQMRNQPINTNEGNIRYLRFALRDGRQMHPREAIEVMQKEVAANPRDADLRVRLGNIYRFLGYLEEAIVEYQAMLAIDPNHFEALLNWGRILGVQEKPAAARQKLNSAIHALENAAHYSALEKLGIADAVKMEIAELERDGKFDPSILTDLAPFTQTLPAPTRRSSATPAPTAHATPQKIGRNDPCFCGSGKRYKHCHGQ
;
A
#
# COMPACT_ATOMS: atom_id res chain seq x y z
N MET A 1 25.75 -47.46 -5.36
CA MET A 1 25.33 -46.08 -5.07
C MET A 1 23.81 -46.05 -5.05
N GLN A 2 23.21 -45.92 -3.88
CA GLN A 2 21.75 -45.95 -3.70
C GLN A 2 21.11 -44.69 -4.32
N GLY A 3 20.14 -44.91 -5.21
CA GLY A 3 19.33 -43.83 -5.79
C GLY A 3 18.48 -43.17 -4.71
N ARG A 4 18.50 -41.83 -4.66
CA ARG A 4 17.61 -41.07 -3.78
C ARG A 4 16.18 -41.26 -4.26
N ASP A 5 15.30 -41.63 -3.33
CA ASP A 5 13.87 -41.78 -3.55
C ASP A 5 13.23 -40.42 -3.96
N PRO A 6 12.65 -40.29 -5.17
CA PRO A 6 12.03 -39.05 -5.64
C PRO A 6 10.88 -38.56 -4.75
N LEU A 7 10.21 -39.46 -4.02
CA LEU A 7 9.09 -39.13 -3.15
C LEU A 7 9.54 -38.40 -1.86
N ALA A 8 10.76 -38.66 -1.40
CA ALA A 8 11.35 -37.98 -0.24
C ALA A 8 11.68 -36.49 -0.53
N GLY A 9 12.04 -36.17 -1.77
CA GLY A 9 12.26 -34.78 -2.21
C GLY A 9 10.99 -33.93 -2.13
N ASN A 10 9.86 -34.49 -2.55
CA ASN A 10 8.56 -33.80 -2.56
C ASN A 10 8.03 -33.55 -1.14
N ALA A 11 8.22 -34.48 -0.20
CA ALA A 11 7.81 -34.30 1.19
C ALA A 11 8.66 -33.25 1.95
N ILE A 12 9.96 -33.15 1.64
CA ILE A 12 10.86 -32.12 2.23
C ILE A 12 10.51 -30.74 1.69
N GLU A 13 10.28 -30.60 0.38
CA GLU A 13 9.81 -29.34 -0.23
C GLU A 13 8.44 -28.92 0.30
N GLN A 14 7.49 -29.84 0.43
CA GLN A 14 6.16 -29.54 0.97
C GLN A 14 6.22 -29.13 2.46
N ARG A 15 7.09 -29.77 3.26
CA ARG A 15 7.35 -29.33 4.65
C ARG A 15 8.01 -27.97 4.71
N ALA A 16 8.97 -27.68 3.82
CA ALA A 16 9.62 -26.37 3.75
C ALA A 16 8.60 -25.26 3.38
N LYS A 17 7.74 -25.52 2.38
CA LYS A 17 6.65 -24.60 1.99
C LYS A 17 5.62 -24.38 3.09
N ARG A 18 5.20 -25.43 3.82
CA ARG A 18 4.32 -25.27 5.01
C ARG A 18 4.96 -24.42 6.10
N ARG A 19 6.26 -24.61 6.35
CA ARG A 19 7.00 -23.86 7.38
C ARG A 19 7.18 -22.39 7.03
N GLU A 20 7.22 -22.06 5.73
CA GLU A 20 7.24 -20.69 5.21
C GLU A 20 5.89 -19.96 5.34
N GLN A 21 4.81 -20.68 5.64
CA GLN A 21 3.46 -20.13 5.88
C GLN A 21 3.13 -20.00 7.38
N GLU A 22 3.98 -20.54 8.28
CA GLU A 22 3.79 -20.39 9.72
C GLU A 22 4.15 -18.98 10.18
N PRO A 23 3.34 -18.29 11.00
CA PRO A 23 3.64 -16.93 11.44
C PRO A 23 5.04 -16.79 12.05
N LEU A 24 5.74 -15.71 11.71
CA LEU A 24 7.02 -15.34 12.31
C LEU A 24 6.81 -15.00 13.79
N GLU A 25 7.58 -15.63 14.68
CA GLU A 25 7.63 -15.23 16.07
C GLU A 25 8.68 -14.13 16.28
N LEU A 26 8.21 -12.89 16.41
CA LEU A 26 9.07 -11.73 16.61
C LEU A 26 8.97 -11.25 18.06
N ALA A 27 10.11 -11.18 18.74
CA ALA A 27 10.25 -10.47 20.00
C ALA A 27 10.32 -8.96 19.72
N LEU A 28 9.31 -8.21 20.12
CA LEU A 28 9.23 -6.76 19.96
C LEU A 28 9.45 -6.08 21.32
N LYS A 29 10.41 -5.17 21.39
CA LYS A 29 10.69 -4.37 22.58
C LYS A 29 10.02 -3.03 22.46
N CYS A 30 9.13 -2.72 23.41
CA CYS A 30 8.42 -1.45 23.42
C CYS A 30 9.40 -0.30 23.72
N THR A 31 9.45 0.72 22.88
CA THR A 31 10.37 1.86 23.08
C THR A 31 9.96 2.78 24.23
N LYS A 32 8.70 2.71 24.69
CA LYS A 32 8.18 3.51 25.82
C LYS A 32 8.45 2.89 27.20
N CYS A 33 8.25 1.58 27.35
CA CYS A 33 8.35 0.91 28.67
C CYS A 33 9.40 -0.20 28.73
N SER A 34 10.18 -0.36 27.65
CA SER A 34 11.29 -1.30 27.47
C SER A 34 10.94 -2.78 27.65
N ARG A 35 9.65 -3.13 27.78
CA ARG A 35 9.21 -4.52 27.91
C ARG A 35 9.24 -5.20 26.54
N GLU A 36 9.87 -6.35 26.49
CA GLU A 36 9.88 -7.22 25.32
C GLU A 36 8.78 -8.27 25.40
N ARG A 37 8.11 -8.52 24.28
CA ARG A 37 7.05 -9.52 24.14
C ARG A 37 7.13 -10.19 22.78
N ARG A 38 6.73 -11.46 22.71
CA ARG A 38 6.66 -12.21 21.46
C ARG A 38 5.32 -11.96 20.77
N HIS A 39 5.36 -11.74 19.47
CA HIS A 39 4.21 -11.55 18.61
C HIS A 39 4.28 -12.54 17.45
N LYS A 40 3.14 -13.17 17.13
CA LYS A 40 2.98 -13.96 15.91
C LYS A 40 2.62 -13.02 14.77
N ILE A 41 3.52 -12.88 13.81
CA ILE A 41 3.42 -11.96 12.69
C ILE A 41 3.28 -12.79 11.42
N GLY A 42 2.12 -12.72 10.77
CA GLY A 42 1.88 -13.45 9.52
C GLY A 42 2.80 -12.96 8.41
N VAL A 43 2.79 -11.65 8.16
CA VAL A 43 3.66 -11.01 7.17
C VAL A 43 4.40 -9.84 7.81
N LEU A 44 5.68 -9.70 7.51
CA LEU A 44 6.57 -8.60 7.83
C LEU A 44 7.05 -8.00 6.51
N TYR A 45 6.89 -6.69 6.36
CA TYR A 45 7.40 -5.97 5.20
C TYR A 45 8.67 -5.19 5.55
N ILE A 46 9.59 -5.12 4.58
CA ILE A 46 10.80 -4.29 4.62
C ILE A 46 10.67 -3.21 3.55
N ASP A 47 10.59 -1.95 3.96
CA ASP A 47 10.54 -0.79 3.07
C ASP A 47 11.92 -0.43 2.54
N LEU A 48 12.16 -0.78 1.29
CA LEU A 48 13.38 -0.45 0.57
C LEU A 48 13.60 1.05 0.44
N GLY A 49 12.54 1.86 0.40
CA GLY A 49 12.66 3.32 0.37
C GLY A 49 13.32 3.86 1.64
N THR A 50 12.96 3.32 2.81
CA THR A 50 13.57 3.67 4.09
C THR A 50 15.00 3.16 4.19
N VAL A 51 15.29 1.93 3.73
CA VAL A 51 16.66 1.40 3.64
C VAL A 51 17.56 2.29 2.77
N ASP A 52 17.08 2.67 1.58
CA ASP A 52 17.81 3.53 0.64
C ASP A 52 18.16 4.89 1.29
N ARG A 53 17.22 5.49 2.04
CA ARG A 53 17.42 6.75 2.76
C ARG A 53 18.47 6.62 3.86
N GLN A 54 18.38 5.57 4.68
CA GLN A 54 19.34 5.33 5.76
C GLN A 54 20.76 5.09 5.23
N ALA A 55 20.90 4.37 4.11
CA ALA A 55 22.19 4.15 3.45
C ALA A 55 22.85 5.48 2.99
N ARG A 56 22.06 6.52 2.71
CA ARG A 56 22.54 7.88 2.43
C ARG A 56 22.77 8.75 3.67
N GLY A 57 22.61 8.18 4.87
CA GLY A 57 22.73 8.91 6.13
C GLY A 57 21.54 9.82 6.45
N GLU A 58 20.42 9.68 5.74
CA GLU A 58 19.21 10.45 6.03
C GLU A 58 18.56 9.96 7.33
N LYS A 59 18.09 10.90 8.16
CA LYS A 59 17.33 10.56 9.37
C LYS A 59 15.93 10.09 8.97
N THR A 60 15.56 8.88 9.37
CA THR A 60 14.21 8.35 9.17
C THR A 60 13.45 8.31 10.50
N LYS A 61 12.18 8.74 10.47
CA LYS A 61 11.33 8.77 11.68
C LYS A 61 10.84 7.37 12.09
N TYR A 62 10.65 6.49 11.11
CA TYR A 62 10.22 5.12 11.31
C TYR A 62 11.34 4.16 10.88
N SER A 63 11.31 2.95 11.46
CA SER A 63 12.09 1.83 10.95
C SER A 63 11.57 1.41 9.58
N GLU A 64 12.45 0.85 8.76
CA GLU A 64 12.18 0.13 7.53
C GLU A 64 11.20 -1.04 7.70
N LEU A 65 10.99 -1.51 8.92
CA LEU A 65 10.13 -2.65 9.22
C LEU A 65 8.67 -2.25 9.39
N ILE A 66 7.81 -2.96 8.68
CA ILE A 66 6.37 -2.72 8.67
C ILE A 66 5.64 -4.01 9.04
N ILE A 67 4.90 -3.94 10.15
CA ILE A 67 3.99 -4.99 10.57
C ILE A 67 2.58 -4.52 10.17
N PRO A 68 1.86 -5.22 9.27
CA PRO A 68 0.53 -4.85 8.77
C PRO A 68 -0.55 -5.23 9.80
N LYS A 69 -0.37 -4.77 11.03
CA LYS A 69 -1.25 -4.97 12.16
C LYS A 69 -0.94 -3.92 13.21
N ARG A 70 -1.98 -3.31 13.78
CA ARG A 70 -1.86 -2.44 14.95
C ARG A 70 -1.33 -3.22 16.15
N ILE A 71 -0.12 -2.91 16.61
CA ILE A 71 0.48 -3.49 17.82
C ILE A 71 0.29 -2.52 18.99
N VAL A 72 -0.39 -2.97 20.04
CA VAL A 72 -0.62 -2.18 21.26
C VAL A 72 0.13 -2.80 22.43
N CYS A 73 0.88 -1.98 23.17
CA CYS A 73 1.69 -2.46 24.29
C CYS A 73 0.80 -2.72 25.50
N PRO A 74 0.67 -3.98 25.95
CA PRO A 74 -0.26 -4.30 27.04
C PRO A 74 0.20 -3.72 28.39
N LYS A 75 1.46 -3.26 28.52
CA LYS A 75 1.96 -2.64 29.74
C LYS A 75 1.65 -1.13 29.82
N CYS A 76 1.78 -0.40 28.72
CA CYS A 76 1.80 1.07 28.74
C CYS A 76 0.93 1.75 27.68
N GLY A 77 0.18 0.96 26.89
CA GLY A 77 -0.73 1.45 25.85
C GLY A 77 -0.07 2.06 24.62
N ALA A 78 1.26 2.05 24.51
CA ALA A 78 1.96 2.56 23.33
C ALA A 78 1.51 1.79 22.08
N VAL A 79 1.16 2.52 21.02
CA VAL A 79 0.72 1.94 19.74
C VAL A 79 1.88 2.01 18.77
N ASP A 80 2.28 0.85 18.23
CA ASP A 80 3.26 0.71 17.16
C ASP A 80 4.63 1.37 17.43
N GLN A 81 4.97 1.51 18.71
CA GLN A 81 6.23 2.02 19.23
C GLN A 81 7.11 0.87 19.74
N TYR A 82 7.83 0.24 18.80
CA TYR A 82 8.64 -0.94 19.05
C TYR A 82 9.92 -0.94 18.22
N GLU A 83 10.93 -1.61 18.77
CA GLU A 83 12.13 -2.04 18.06
C GLU A 83 12.17 -3.58 18.04
N LEU A 84 12.89 -4.16 17.06
CA LEU A 84 13.15 -5.60 17.08
C LEU A 84 14.05 -5.93 18.26
N GLY A 85 13.61 -6.87 19.08
CA GLY A 85 14.48 -7.54 20.04
C GLY A 85 15.57 -8.34 19.32
N LEU A 86 16.64 -8.66 20.05
CA LEU A 86 17.78 -9.42 19.51
C LEU A 86 17.33 -10.72 18.79
N PHE A 87 16.40 -11.46 19.38
CA PHE A 87 15.86 -12.68 18.79
C PHE A 87 15.07 -12.44 17.50
N ALA A 88 14.35 -11.32 17.40
CA ALA A 88 13.62 -11.01 16.19
C ALA A 88 14.57 -10.70 15.01
N ASN A 89 15.69 -10.03 15.28
CA ASN A 89 16.75 -9.84 14.27
C ASN A 89 17.27 -11.19 13.76
N PHE A 90 17.57 -12.14 14.65
CA PHE A 90 17.98 -13.48 14.24
C PHE A 90 16.90 -14.22 13.44
N THR A 91 15.62 -14.11 13.81
CA THR A 91 14.51 -14.70 13.05
C THR A 91 14.45 -14.14 11.63
N VAL A 92 14.54 -12.81 11.48
CA VAL A 92 14.48 -12.13 10.19
C VAL A 92 15.70 -12.48 9.34
N THR A 93 16.91 -12.28 9.86
CA THR A 93 18.16 -12.59 9.14
C THR A 93 18.24 -14.06 8.77
N GLY A 94 17.88 -14.97 9.69
CA GLY A 94 17.86 -16.40 9.42
C GLY A 94 16.91 -16.79 8.29
N ASP A 95 15.74 -16.16 8.21
CA ASP A 95 14.82 -16.38 7.11
C ASP A 95 15.38 -15.89 5.76
N LEU A 96 15.93 -14.67 5.74
CA LEU A 96 16.52 -14.08 4.53
C LEU A 96 17.71 -14.91 4.02
N VAL A 97 18.60 -15.37 4.91
CA VAL A 97 19.73 -16.23 4.54
C VAL A 97 19.23 -17.55 3.96
N ARG A 98 18.20 -18.18 4.54
CA ARG A 98 17.62 -19.42 3.99
C ARG A 98 17.03 -19.24 2.60
N ARG A 99 16.39 -18.11 2.31
CA ARG A 99 15.86 -17.80 0.97
C ARG A 99 16.98 -17.62 -0.04
N GLN A 100 17.99 -16.84 0.32
CA GLN A 100 19.17 -16.63 -0.53
C GLN A 100 19.88 -17.94 -0.87
N MET A 101 20.06 -18.83 0.13
CA MET A 101 20.68 -20.14 -0.08
C MET A 101 19.88 -21.07 -1.00
N ARG A 102 18.57 -20.86 -1.13
CA ARG A 102 17.68 -21.62 -2.03
C ARG A 102 17.47 -20.94 -3.37
N ASN A 103 18.19 -19.85 -3.65
CA ASN A 103 18.02 -19.02 -4.83
C ASN A 103 16.54 -18.58 -5.04
N GLN A 104 15.79 -18.45 -3.95
CA GLN A 104 14.42 -17.94 -3.99
C GLN A 104 14.48 -16.43 -4.17
N PRO A 105 13.72 -15.85 -5.11
CA PRO A 105 13.75 -14.41 -5.29
C PRO A 105 13.21 -13.75 -4.02
N ILE A 106 13.99 -12.81 -3.51
CA ILE A 106 13.69 -12.02 -2.31
C ILE A 106 12.44 -11.14 -2.53
N ASN A 107 12.06 -10.88 -3.78
CA ASN A 107 10.97 -9.99 -4.19
C ASN A 107 9.70 -10.73 -4.70
N THR A 108 9.47 -11.97 -4.29
CA THR A 108 8.19 -12.63 -4.57
C THR A 108 7.15 -12.25 -3.52
N ASN A 109 5.85 -12.30 -3.87
CA ASN A 109 4.74 -12.24 -2.92
C ASN A 109 4.69 -13.48 -1.98
N GLU A 110 5.76 -14.28 -1.93
CA GLU A 110 5.82 -15.56 -1.25
C GLU A 110 6.51 -15.46 0.11
N GLY A 111 5.97 -16.21 1.07
CA GLY A 111 6.44 -16.28 2.45
C GLY A 111 6.16 -15.02 3.28
N ASN A 112 6.67 -15.05 4.50
CA ASN A 112 6.28 -14.09 5.53
C ASN A 112 7.12 -12.82 5.58
N ILE A 113 8.34 -12.80 5.04
CA ILE A 113 9.13 -11.58 4.90
C ILE A 113 9.07 -11.13 3.46
N ARG A 114 8.61 -9.91 3.24
CA ARG A 114 8.40 -9.33 1.92
C ARG A 114 9.07 -7.98 1.84
N TYR A 115 9.48 -7.60 0.65
CA TYR A 115 10.02 -6.28 0.40
C TYR A 115 8.95 -5.43 -0.26
N LEU A 116 8.95 -4.15 0.07
CA LEU A 116 8.10 -3.20 -0.58
C LEU A 116 8.88 -1.94 -0.90
N ARG A 117 8.39 -1.22 -1.90
CA ARG A 117 8.81 0.13 -2.22
C ARG A 117 7.56 0.99 -2.23
N PHE A 118 7.30 1.68 -1.11
CA PHE A 118 6.07 2.47 -0.96
C PHE A 118 6.27 3.87 -1.50
N ALA A 119 5.34 4.31 -2.37
CA ALA A 119 5.37 5.62 -2.99
C ALA A 119 4.04 6.35 -2.87
N LEU A 120 4.10 7.67 -2.73
CA LEU A 120 2.95 8.54 -2.93
C LEU A 120 2.61 8.73 -4.41
N ARG A 121 1.49 9.39 -4.68
CA ARG A 121 1.01 9.73 -6.03
C ARG A 121 2.00 10.55 -6.85
N ASP A 122 2.78 11.41 -6.20
CA ASP A 122 3.83 12.22 -6.83
C ASP A 122 5.13 11.42 -7.10
N GLY A 123 5.13 10.12 -6.80
CA GLY A 123 6.26 9.22 -6.99
C GLY A 123 7.29 9.25 -5.85
N ARG A 124 7.11 10.12 -4.85
CA ARG A 124 8.04 10.19 -3.71
C ARG A 124 7.95 8.93 -2.88
N GLN A 125 9.11 8.31 -2.67
CA GLN A 125 9.27 7.15 -1.80
C GLN A 125 9.19 7.60 -0.35
N MET A 126 8.31 6.97 0.42
CA MET A 126 8.20 7.27 1.84
C MET A 126 7.73 6.08 2.63
N HIS A 127 8.01 6.10 3.93
CA HIS A 127 7.51 5.08 4.82
C HIS A 127 5.96 5.18 4.94
N PRO A 128 5.18 4.10 4.89
CA PRO A 128 3.71 4.17 4.90
C PRO A 128 3.10 4.90 6.12
N ARG A 129 3.73 4.82 7.30
CA ARG A 129 3.28 5.61 8.47
C ARG A 129 3.55 7.11 8.32
N GLU A 130 4.63 7.46 7.63
CA GLU A 130 4.91 8.85 7.25
C GLU A 130 3.87 9.32 6.21
N ALA A 131 3.45 8.41 5.32
CA ALA A 131 2.39 8.67 4.34
C ALA A 131 1.04 8.98 4.99
N ILE A 132 0.66 8.29 6.07
CA ILE A 132 -0.54 8.64 6.86
C ILE A 132 -0.48 10.11 7.29
N GLU A 133 0.64 10.56 7.87
CA GLU A 133 0.76 11.93 8.39
C GLU A 133 0.64 12.98 7.28
N VAL A 134 1.17 12.70 6.09
CA VAL A 134 1.04 13.57 4.92
C VAL A 134 -0.40 13.57 4.40
N MET A 135 -0.96 12.38 4.16
CA MET A 135 -2.32 12.23 3.62
C MET A 135 -3.39 12.81 4.55
N GLN A 136 -3.23 12.68 5.88
CA GLN A 136 -4.12 13.32 6.85
C GLN A 136 -4.14 14.85 6.69
N LYS A 137 -2.99 15.48 6.44
CA LYS A 137 -2.91 16.93 6.20
C LYS A 137 -3.58 17.31 4.87
N GLU A 138 -3.38 16.51 3.82
CA GLU A 138 -4.00 16.74 2.52
C GLU A 138 -5.53 16.60 2.59
N VAL A 139 -6.04 15.57 3.27
CA VAL A 139 -7.48 15.37 3.52
C VAL A 139 -8.04 16.51 4.39
N ALA A 140 -7.30 16.98 5.40
CA ALA A 140 -7.74 18.11 6.22
C ALA A 140 -7.82 19.41 5.41
N ALA A 141 -6.91 19.62 4.47
CA ALA A 141 -6.93 20.77 3.57
C ALA A 141 -8.06 20.67 2.52
N ASN A 142 -8.35 19.45 2.03
CA ASN A 142 -9.35 19.19 1.00
C ASN A 142 -10.34 18.10 1.45
N PRO A 143 -11.26 18.39 2.40
CA PRO A 143 -12.09 17.37 3.04
C PRO A 143 -13.15 16.73 2.12
N ARG A 144 -13.39 17.32 0.95
CA ARG A 144 -14.29 16.78 -0.09
C ARG A 144 -13.56 16.11 -1.25
N ASP A 145 -12.24 15.96 -1.15
CA ASP A 145 -11.49 15.21 -2.14
C ASP A 145 -11.64 13.70 -1.88
N ALA A 146 -12.46 13.10 -2.73
CA ALA A 146 -12.75 11.69 -2.77
C ALA A 146 -11.50 10.80 -2.92
N ASP A 147 -10.59 11.17 -3.83
CA ASP A 147 -9.38 10.39 -4.15
C ASP A 147 -8.44 10.34 -2.94
N LEU A 148 -8.28 11.47 -2.23
CA LEU A 148 -7.46 11.53 -1.02
C LEU A 148 -7.98 10.63 0.10
N ARG A 149 -9.30 10.53 0.27
CA ARG A 149 -9.92 9.66 1.28
C ARG A 149 -9.69 8.18 0.99
N VAL A 150 -9.91 7.76 -0.26
CA VAL A 150 -9.64 6.36 -0.67
C VAL A 150 -8.17 6.00 -0.46
N ARG A 151 -7.26 6.90 -0.84
CA ARG A 151 -5.82 6.70 -0.63
C ARG A 151 -5.48 6.57 0.85
N LEU A 152 -5.96 7.48 1.70
CA LEU A 152 -5.72 7.39 3.14
C LEU A 152 -6.29 6.08 3.73
N GLY A 153 -7.51 5.71 3.33
CA GLY A 153 -8.14 4.44 3.71
C GLY A 153 -7.33 3.22 3.28
N ASN A 154 -6.79 3.23 2.06
CA ASN A 154 -5.96 2.14 1.55
C ASN A 154 -4.64 2.00 2.33
N ILE A 155 -4.02 3.11 2.76
CA ILE A 155 -2.81 3.08 3.60
C ILE A 155 -3.15 2.50 4.98
N TYR A 156 -4.26 2.94 5.58
CA TYR A 156 -4.73 2.39 6.84
C TYR A 156 -5.01 0.89 6.75
N ARG A 157 -5.72 0.45 5.70
CA ARG A 157 -5.99 -0.97 5.43
C ARG A 157 -4.70 -1.77 5.34
N PHE A 158 -3.74 -1.30 4.55
CA PHE A 158 -2.43 -1.95 4.38
C PHE A 158 -1.69 -2.11 5.70
N LEU A 159 -1.76 -1.11 6.58
CA LEU A 159 -1.13 -1.14 7.90
C LEU A 159 -1.97 -1.84 8.98
N GLY A 160 -3.16 -2.36 8.64
CA GLY A 160 -4.05 -3.05 9.57
C GLY A 160 -4.84 -2.13 10.51
N TYR A 161 -4.87 -0.82 10.25
CA TYR A 161 -5.73 0.15 10.94
C TYR A 161 -7.14 0.10 10.33
N LEU A 162 -7.82 -1.04 10.52
CA LEU A 162 -9.03 -1.37 9.76
C LEU A 162 -10.21 -0.45 10.05
N GLU A 163 -10.37 0.00 11.30
CA GLU A 163 -11.46 0.90 11.66
C GLU A 163 -11.22 2.31 11.09
N GLU A 164 -9.98 2.80 11.16
CA GLU A 164 -9.58 4.04 10.52
C GLU A 164 -9.78 3.98 8.99
N ALA A 165 -9.49 2.84 8.37
CA ALA A 165 -9.75 2.62 6.95
C ALA A 165 -11.25 2.69 6.61
N ILE A 166 -12.11 2.06 7.42
CA ILE A 166 -13.57 2.10 7.23
C ILE A 166 -14.09 3.54 7.30
N VAL A 167 -13.61 4.34 8.25
CA VAL A 167 -14.03 5.75 8.38
C VAL A 167 -13.75 6.53 7.10
N GLU A 168 -12.56 6.35 6.50
CA GLU A 168 -12.22 7.04 5.25
C GLU A 168 -13.02 6.51 4.05
N TYR A 169 -13.28 5.21 3.97
CA TYR A 169 -14.14 4.65 2.92
C TYR A 169 -15.60 5.12 3.06
N GLN A 170 -16.11 5.26 4.28
CA GLN A 170 -17.45 5.83 4.52
C GLN A 170 -17.50 7.30 4.09
N ALA A 171 -16.49 8.09 4.45
CA ALA A 171 -16.41 9.48 4.05
C ALA A 171 -16.28 9.65 2.52
N MET A 172 -15.57 8.74 1.85
CA MET A 172 -15.56 8.66 0.39
C MET A 172 -16.96 8.37 -0.18
N LEU A 173 -17.64 7.34 0.33
CA LEU A 173 -18.94 6.90 -0.17
C LEU A 173 -20.06 7.91 0.10
N ALA A 174 -19.87 8.83 1.05
CA ALA A 174 -20.76 9.98 1.24
C ALA A 174 -20.64 11.01 0.10
N ILE A 175 -19.51 11.03 -0.63
CA ILE A 175 -19.26 11.91 -1.77
C ILE A 175 -19.62 11.19 -3.08
N ASP A 176 -19.15 9.96 -3.24
CA ASP A 176 -19.45 9.08 -4.38
C ASP A 176 -19.99 7.73 -3.87
N PRO A 177 -21.32 7.57 -3.79
CA PRO A 177 -21.95 6.34 -3.29
C PRO A 177 -21.62 5.08 -4.10
N ASN A 178 -21.20 5.23 -5.36
CA ASN A 178 -20.92 4.13 -6.28
C ASN A 178 -19.41 3.96 -6.51
N HIS A 179 -18.57 4.39 -5.57
CA HIS A 179 -17.13 4.21 -5.71
C HIS A 179 -16.72 2.75 -5.49
N PHE A 180 -16.38 2.07 -6.59
CA PHE A 180 -16.03 0.65 -6.64
C PHE A 180 -14.98 0.24 -5.60
N GLU A 181 -13.81 0.89 -5.59
CA GLU A 181 -12.69 0.45 -4.72
C GLU A 181 -13.00 0.62 -3.23
N ALA A 182 -13.79 1.65 -2.88
CA ALA A 182 -14.13 1.91 -1.48
C ALA A 182 -15.12 0.86 -0.97
N LEU A 183 -16.11 0.48 -1.78
CA LEU A 183 -17.05 -0.61 -1.48
C LEU A 183 -16.31 -1.96 -1.39
N LEU A 184 -15.41 -2.24 -2.33
CA LEU A 184 -14.63 -3.48 -2.35
C LEU A 184 -13.77 -3.60 -1.09
N ASN A 185 -12.96 -2.58 -0.80
CA ASN A 185 -12.04 -2.62 0.33
C ASN A 185 -12.78 -2.65 1.68
N TRP A 186 -13.89 -1.93 1.81
CA TRP A 186 -14.73 -2.03 3.01
C TRP A 186 -15.34 -3.43 3.15
N GLY A 187 -15.87 -4.01 2.07
CA GLY A 187 -16.40 -5.38 2.08
C GLY A 187 -15.37 -6.41 2.54
N ARG A 188 -14.13 -6.31 2.03
CA ARG A 188 -13.00 -7.15 2.44
C ARG A 188 -12.64 -7.01 3.91
N ILE A 189 -12.61 -5.78 4.43
CA ILE A 189 -12.40 -5.54 5.87
C ILE A 189 -13.49 -6.20 6.70
N LEU A 190 -14.77 -6.06 6.31
CA LEU A 190 -15.89 -6.69 7.01
C LEU A 190 -15.78 -8.23 6.99
N GLY A 191 -15.26 -8.80 5.90
CA GLY A 191 -14.97 -10.23 5.80
C GLY A 191 -13.96 -10.67 6.86
N VAL A 192 -12.83 -9.96 7.00
CA VAL A 192 -11.83 -10.26 8.03
C VAL A 192 -12.35 -10.03 9.45
N GLN A 193 -13.29 -9.10 9.64
CA GLN A 193 -13.97 -8.87 10.93
C GLN A 193 -15.06 -9.89 11.24
N GLU A 194 -15.19 -10.97 10.45
CA GLU A 194 -16.19 -12.04 10.64
C GLU A 194 -17.64 -11.51 10.61
N LYS A 195 -17.89 -10.52 9.74
CA LYS A 195 -19.23 -9.95 9.47
C LYS A 195 -19.71 -10.34 8.07
N PRO A 196 -19.96 -11.65 7.78
CA PRO A 196 -20.12 -12.15 6.42
C PRO A 196 -21.34 -11.55 5.68
N ALA A 197 -22.46 -11.33 6.38
CA ALA A 197 -23.65 -10.74 5.75
C ALA A 197 -23.41 -9.29 5.27
N ALA A 198 -22.76 -8.47 6.11
CA ALA A 198 -22.42 -7.09 5.77
C ALA A 198 -21.31 -7.02 4.72
N ALA A 199 -20.32 -7.91 4.81
CA ALA A 199 -19.27 -8.06 3.81
C ALA A 199 -19.86 -8.35 2.42
N ARG A 200 -20.72 -9.37 2.32
CA ARG A 200 -21.40 -9.74 1.08
C ARG A 200 -22.21 -8.58 0.50
N GLN A 201 -22.95 -7.86 1.33
CA GLN A 201 -23.72 -6.70 0.87
C GLN A 201 -22.81 -5.64 0.23
N LYS A 202 -21.67 -5.33 0.86
CA LYS A 202 -20.71 -4.36 0.32
C LYS A 202 -20.01 -4.85 -0.94
N LEU A 203 -19.62 -6.12 -1.00
CA LEU A 203 -19.01 -6.72 -2.19
C LEU A 203 -19.98 -6.76 -3.38
N ASN A 204 -21.26 -7.09 -3.16
CA ASN A 204 -22.29 -6.99 -4.21
C ASN A 204 -22.49 -5.55 -4.69
N SER A 205 -22.48 -4.58 -3.77
CA SER A 205 -22.54 -3.17 -4.13
C SER A 205 -21.32 -2.75 -4.97
N ALA A 206 -20.13 -3.29 -4.66
CA ALA A 206 -18.92 -3.07 -5.45
C ALA A 206 -19.07 -3.61 -6.88
N ILE A 207 -19.63 -4.81 -7.07
CA ILE A 207 -19.89 -5.35 -8.42
C ILE A 207 -20.82 -4.42 -9.21
N HIS A 208 -21.92 -3.94 -8.60
CA HIS A 208 -22.82 -2.99 -9.27
C HIS A 208 -22.16 -1.64 -9.60
N ALA A 209 -21.30 -1.14 -8.71
CA ALA A 209 -20.49 0.06 -8.97
C ALA A 209 -19.53 -0.15 -10.15
N LEU A 210 -18.89 -1.33 -10.23
CA LEU A 210 -17.94 -1.69 -11.27
C LEU A 210 -18.59 -1.75 -12.66
N GLU A 211 -19.82 -2.27 -12.77
CA GLU A 211 -20.58 -2.32 -14.02
C GLU A 211 -20.66 -0.93 -14.68
N ASN A 212 -20.86 0.11 -13.86
CA ASN A 212 -21.02 1.50 -14.28
C ASN A 212 -19.71 2.30 -14.31
N ALA A 213 -18.59 1.73 -13.84
CA ALA A 213 -17.32 2.44 -13.76
C ALA A 213 -16.73 2.73 -15.15
N ALA A 214 -16.47 4.00 -15.48
CA ALA A 214 -16.01 4.40 -16.81
C ALA A 214 -14.55 4.02 -17.11
N HIS A 215 -13.74 3.78 -16.08
CA HIS A 215 -12.29 3.60 -16.19
C HIS A 215 -11.84 2.17 -16.51
N TYR A 216 -12.75 1.19 -16.45
CA TYR A 216 -12.45 -0.21 -16.75
C TYR A 216 -13.04 -0.62 -18.09
N SER A 217 -12.28 -1.37 -18.89
CA SER A 217 -12.80 -2.07 -20.06
C SER A 217 -13.80 -3.15 -19.66
N ALA A 218 -14.63 -3.59 -20.60
CA ALA A 218 -15.61 -4.66 -20.35
C ALA A 218 -14.94 -5.96 -19.86
N LEU A 219 -13.78 -6.31 -20.41
CA LEU A 219 -13.05 -7.51 -20.03
C LEU A 219 -12.46 -7.39 -18.61
N GLU A 220 -11.90 -6.23 -18.26
CA GLU A 220 -11.42 -5.97 -16.89
C GLU A 220 -12.56 -6.03 -15.87
N LYS A 221 -13.71 -5.43 -16.19
CA LYS A 221 -14.90 -5.50 -15.34
C LYS A 221 -15.34 -6.93 -15.08
N LEU A 222 -15.40 -7.76 -16.13
CA LEU A 222 -15.77 -9.17 -16.00
C LEU A 222 -14.79 -9.92 -15.11
N GLY A 223 -13.48 -9.80 -15.37
CA GLY A 223 -12.46 -10.49 -14.58
C GLY A 223 -12.46 -10.07 -13.10
N ILE A 224 -12.60 -8.78 -12.82
CA ILE A 224 -12.70 -8.26 -11.45
C ILE A 224 -14.00 -8.73 -10.79
N ALA A 225 -15.14 -8.66 -11.49
CA ALA A 225 -16.42 -9.09 -10.95
C ALA A 225 -16.41 -10.58 -10.60
N ASP A 226 -15.81 -11.42 -11.44
CA ASP A 226 -15.72 -12.85 -11.20
C ASP A 226 -14.80 -13.17 -10.02
N ALA A 227 -13.69 -12.44 -9.85
CA ALA A 227 -12.84 -12.55 -8.66
C ALA A 227 -13.62 -12.18 -7.38
N VAL A 228 -14.38 -11.08 -7.40
CA VAL A 228 -15.20 -10.67 -6.24
C VAL A 228 -16.32 -11.66 -5.96
N LYS A 229 -16.93 -12.27 -6.99
CA LYS A 229 -17.92 -13.35 -6.79
C LYS A 229 -17.31 -14.59 -6.16
N MET A 230 -16.07 -14.93 -6.51
CA MET A 230 -15.34 -16.02 -5.84
C MET A 230 -15.11 -15.70 -4.36
N GLU A 231 -14.68 -14.48 -4.03
CA GLU A 231 -14.54 -14.02 -2.64
C GLU A 231 -15.86 -14.14 -1.86
N ILE A 232 -16.98 -13.77 -2.48
CA ILE A 232 -18.32 -13.92 -1.88
C ILE A 232 -18.67 -15.39 -1.67
N ALA A 233 -18.43 -16.26 -2.66
CA ALA A 233 -18.73 -17.68 -2.55
C ALA A 233 -17.89 -18.38 -1.45
N GLU A 234 -16.64 -17.96 -1.27
CA GLU A 234 -15.78 -18.44 -0.17
C GLU A 234 -16.30 -18.00 1.20
N LEU A 235 -16.71 -16.73 1.33
CA LEU A 235 -17.35 -16.21 2.53
C LEU A 235 -18.62 -17.00 2.89
N GLU A 236 -19.42 -17.40 1.90
CA GLU A 236 -20.65 -18.17 2.11
C GLU A 236 -20.38 -19.63 2.48
N ARG A 237 -19.29 -20.22 2.00
CA ARG A 237 -18.92 -21.61 2.29
C ARG A 237 -18.32 -21.78 3.68
N ASP A 238 -17.29 -20.99 3.98
CA ASP A 238 -16.42 -21.22 5.15
C ASP A 238 -16.67 -20.22 6.28
N GLY A 239 -17.45 -19.15 6.02
CA GLY A 239 -17.67 -18.04 6.95
C GLY A 239 -16.41 -17.24 7.24
N LYS A 240 -15.31 -17.49 6.51
CA LYS A 240 -13.98 -16.94 6.78
C LYS A 240 -13.44 -16.24 5.54
N PHE A 241 -12.72 -15.16 5.79
CA PHE A 241 -12.02 -14.40 4.77
C PHE A 241 -10.52 -14.60 4.93
N ASP A 242 -9.78 -14.76 3.84
CA ASP A 242 -8.31 -14.78 3.91
C ASP A 242 -7.80 -13.38 4.31
N PRO A 243 -7.15 -13.21 5.47
CA PRO A 243 -6.65 -11.89 5.88
C PRO A 243 -5.52 -11.36 4.99
N SER A 244 -4.86 -12.22 4.21
CA SER A 244 -3.75 -11.84 3.33
C SER A 244 -4.16 -10.80 2.27
N ILE A 245 -5.42 -10.82 1.86
CA ILE A 245 -6.01 -9.89 0.88
C ILE A 245 -6.01 -8.43 1.35
N LEU A 246 -5.96 -8.18 2.67
CA LEU A 246 -5.85 -6.82 3.22
C LEU A 246 -4.45 -6.22 3.04
N THR A 247 -3.45 -7.07 2.82
CA THR A 247 -2.06 -6.67 2.63
C THR A 247 -1.68 -6.53 1.15
N ASP A 248 -2.63 -6.77 0.25
CA ASP A 248 -2.43 -6.63 -1.18
C ASP A 248 -2.40 -5.14 -1.56
N LEU A 249 -1.23 -4.70 -2.04
CA LEU A 249 -0.95 -3.31 -2.44
C LEU A 249 -1.47 -2.98 -3.85
N ALA A 250 -2.22 -3.89 -4.48
CA ALA A 250 -2.72 -3.80 -5.84
C ALA A 250 -3.31 -2.43 -6.26
N PRO A 251 -3.93 -1.59 -5.38
CA PRO A 251 -4.40 -0.26 -5.79
C PRO A 251 -3.32 0.84 -5.77
N PHE A 252 -2.16 0.63 -5.13
CA PHE A 252 -1.04 1.60 -5.12
C PHE A 252 0.05 1.26 -6.13
N THR A 253 0.11 0.02 -6.59
CA THR A 253 1.14 -0.47 -7.51
C THR A 253 0.73 -0.45 -8.96
N GLN A 254 -0.54 -0.17 -9.28
CA GLN A 254 -0.85 0.31 -10.62
C GLN A 254 -0.20 1.69 -10.75
N THR A 255 1.00 1.68 -11.32
CA THR A 255 1.49 2.76 -12.13
C THR A 255 0.30 3.30 -12.92
N LEU A 256 -0.23 4.46 -12.51
CA LEU A 256 -0.89 5.31 -13.49
C LEU A 256 0.15 5.42 -14.61
N PRO A 257 -0.19 5.03 -15.86
CA PRO A 257 0.71 5.32 -16.96
C PRO A 257 1.05 6.80 -16.82
N ALA A 258 2.35 7.13 -16.86
CA ALA A 258 2.79 8.51 -17.06
C ALA A 258 1.86 9.09 -18.12
N PRO A 259 1.26 10.29 -17.91
CA PRO A 259 0.21 10.79 -18.77
C PRO A 259 0.68 10.56 -20.19
N THR A 260 -0.02 9.66 -20.90
CA THR A 260 0.32 9.37 -22.27
C THR A 260 0.21 10.72 -22.95
N ARG A 261 1.37 11.24 -23.38
CA ARG A 261 1.38 12.32 -24.36
C ARG A 261 0.57 11.75 -25.51
N ARG A 262 -0.71 12.14 -25.60
CA ARG A 262 -1.44 12.04 -26.85
C ARG A 262 -0.63 12.88 -27.83
N SER A 263 0.11 12.19 -28.69
CA SER A 263 0.69 12.81 -29.85
C SER A 263 -0.45 13.25 -30.76
N SER A 264 -0.29 14.46 -31.29
CA SER A 264 -0.79 14.91 -32.59
C SER A 264 -2.29 14.74 -32.86
N ALA A 265 -3.07 15.71 -32.40
CA ALA A 265 -4.12 16.27 -33.25
C ALA A 265 -3.58 17.58 -33.82
N THR A 266 -3.51 17.65 -35.14
CA THR A 266 -3.10 18.81 -35.95
C THR A 266 -3.87 20.07 -35.52
N PRO A 267 -3.22 21.22 -35.30
CA PRO A 267 -3.97 22.45 -35.09
C PRO A 267 -4.51 22.98 -36.44
N ALA A 268 -5.82 23.18 -36.51
CA ALA A 268 -6.45 24.09 -37.47
C ALA A 268 -5.97 25.54 -37.18
N PRO A 269 -5.90 26.42 -38.21
CA PRO A 269 -5.16 27.67 -38.09
C PRO A 269 -5.91 28.77 -37.32
N THR A 270 -5.09 29.54 -36.60
CA THR A 270 -5.18 30.98 -36.28
C THR A 270 -6.30 31.53 -35.38
N ALA A 271 -5.88 32.06 -34.23
CA ALA A 271 -6.18 33.45 -33.85
C ALA A 271 -5.01 34.01 -33.03
N HIS A 272 -4.42 35.10 -33.52
CA HIS A 272 -3.31 35.82 -32.89
C HIS A 272 -3.76 36.48 -31.58
N ALA A 273 -3.06 36.19 -30.48
CA ALA A 273 -2.99 37.07 -29.32
C ALA A 273 -1.58 37.66 -29.24
N THR A 274 -1.49 38.98 -29.30
CA THR A 274 -0.26 39.78 -29.28
C THR A 274 0.54 39.57 -27.98
N PRO A 275 1.89 39.48 -28.03
CA PRO A 275 2.69 39.45 -26.81
C PRO A 275 2.72 40.85 -26.18
N GLN A 276 2.25 40.97 -24.94
CA GLN A 276 2.54 42.17 -24.13
C GLN A 276 4.06 42.30 -23.97
N LYS A 277 4.62 43.43 -24.42
CA LYS A 277 6.03 43.77 -24.23
C LYS A 277 6.30 43.99 -22.74
N ILE A 278 7.00 43.06 -22.11
CA ILE A 278 7.52 43.22 -20.75
C ILE A 278 8.59 44.32 -20.76
N GLY A 279 8.43 45.33 -19.90
CA GLY A 279 9.37 46.45 -19.79
C GLY A 279 10.70 46.02 -19.18
N ARG A 280 11.79 46.69 -19.59
CA ARG A 280 13.16 46.37 -19.13
C ARG A 280 13.32 46.32 -17.60
N ASN A 281 12.51 47.09 -16.87
CA ASN A 281 12.55 47.20 -15.40
C ASN A 281 11.47 46.37 -14.69
N ASP A 282 10.60 45.65 -15.40
CA ASP A 282 9.52 44.85 -14.81
C ASP A 282 10.06 43.55 -14.18
N PRO A 283 9.31 42.93 -13.25
CA PRO A 283 9.66 41.64 -12.67
C PRO A 283 9.83 40.58 -13.76
N CYS A 284 10.90 39.79 -13.68
CA CYS A 284 11.16 38.75 -14.66
C CYS A 284 10.19 37.57 -14.48
N PHE A 285 9.58 37.11 -15.57
CA PHE A 285 8.57 36.04 -15.56
C PHE A 285 9.10 34.67 -15.11
N CYS A 286 10.42 34.49 -15.01
CA CYS A 286 11.04 33.24 -14.55
C CYS A 286 10.96 33.02 -13.02
N GLY A 287 10.35 33.95 -12.27
CA GLY A 287 10.19 33.81 -10.81
C GLY A 287 11.47 34.04 -10.00
N SER A 288 12.55 34.53 -10.62
CA SER A 288 13.85 34.75 -9.96
C SER A 288 13.89 35.94 -8.98
N GLY A 289 12.81 36.72 -8.88
CA GLY A 289 12.75 37.95 -8.08
C GLY A 289 13.55 39.13 -8.63
N LYS A 290 14.26 38.97 -9.77
CA LYS A 290 15.06 40.04 -10.41
C LYS A 290 14.25 40.78 -11.49
N ARG A 291 14.68 42.01 -11.82
CA ARG A 291 14.14 42.78 -12.96
C ARG A 291 14.57 42.15 -14.29
N TYR A 292 13.73 42.22 -15.31
CA TYR A 292 13.92 41.57 -16.62
C TYR A 292 15.31 41.83 -17.23
N LYS A 293 15.81 43.07 -17.22
CA LYS A 293 17.15 43.44 -17.74
C LYS A 293 18.34 42.73 -17.08
N HIS A 294 18.19 42.24 -15.85
CA HIS A 294 19.26 41.56 -15.12
C HIS A 294 19.10 40.03 -15.13
N CYS A 295 18.16 39.50 -15.91
CA CYS A 295 17.92 38.07 -16.02
C CYS A 295 17.86 37.63 -17.49
N HIS A 296 16.86 38.11 -18.24
CA HIS A 296 16.58 37.64 -19.61
C HIS A 296 16.57 38.78 -20.65
N GLY A 297 16.75 40.03 -20.23
CA GLY A 297 16.74 41.21 -21.10
C GLY A 297 18.14 41.65 -21.58
N GLN A 298 18.88 40.74 -22.23
CA GLN A 298 20.08 41.10 -23.00
C GLN A 298 19.69 41.99 -24.18
#